data_AF-A0A8K0TLB3-F1
#
_entry.id   AF-A0A8K0TLB3-F1
#
_cell.length_a   1.000
_cell.length_b   1.000
_cell.length_c   1.000
_cell.angle_alpha   90.00
_cell.angle_beta   90.00
_cell.angle_gamma   90.00
#
_symmetry.space_group_name_H-M   'P 1'
#
loop_
_entity.id
_entity.type
_entity.pdbx_description
1 polymer ?
#
loop_
_entity_poly.entity_id
_entity_poly.type
_entity_poly.pdbx_seq_one_letter_code
_entity_poly.pdbx_strand_id
1 'polypeptide(L)'
;MSFEGLAIAEEQDESSSSPPLFNPNEYDEEMTVAGLSSRHSTSTQHKHKSSTPKSSFRPKKAPSRKPSSPVQCPHEGCGEWFPRPTELHKHEHKEHNPHIPCPVRSTDPRVTCSKKFYTKKDMYRHVRTTHPRFAEDPANDIPEDGGVCPVCGIMVKRDDNLRRHMLKQHKGKT
;
A
#
# COMPACT_ATOMS: atom_id res chain seq x y z
N MET A 1 49.47 45.38 -4.53
CA MET A 1 48.87 45.82 -3.26
C MET A 1 49.04 44.67 -2.30
N SER A 2 50.01 44.80 -1.40
CA SER A 2 50.36 43.82 -0.37
C SER A 2 49.62 44.16 0.90
N PHE A 3 49.02 43.16 1.56
CA PHE A 3 48.74 43.21 3.00
C PHE A 3 48.95 41.82 3.60
N GLU A 4 49.92 41.76 4.49
CA GLU A 4 50.14 40.74 5.52
C GLU A 4 48.88 40.68 6.40
N GLY A 5 48.38 39.52 6.83
CA GLY A 5 48.98 38.68 7.85
C GLY A 5 48.40 39.04 9.22
N LEU A 6 47.45 38.24 9.73
CA LEU A 6 47.12 38.17 11.17
C LEU A 6 46.51 36.80 11.49
N ALA A 7 47.26 36.03 12.30
CA ALA A 7 46.88 34.79 12.94
C ALA A 7 46.53 35.07 14.41
N ILE A 8 45.37 34.58 14.87
CA ILE A 8 44.92 34.48 16.27
C ILE A 8 43.78 33.45 16.25
N ALA A 9 43.53 32.53 17.17
CA ALA A 9 44.27 31.74 18.14
C ALA A 9 43.27 30.62 18.53
N GLU A 10 43.77 29.47 18.96
CA GLU A 10 42.97 28.42 19.61
C GLU A 10 42.24 28.97 20.84
N GLU A 11 40.98 28.58 21.05
CA GLU A 11 40.49 28.24 22.38
C GLU A 11 39.61 26.99 22.29
N GLN A 12 40.05 25.98 23.03
CA GLN A 12 39.29 24.82 23.46
C GLN A 12 38.36 25.29 24.59
N ASP A 13 37.10 24.86 24.59
CA ASP A 13 36.41 24.62 25.86
C ASP A 13 35.47 23.43 25.71
N GLU A 14 35.68 22.48 26.60
CA GLU A 14 34.91 21.28 26.80
C GLU A 14 33.56 21.64 27.43
N SER A 15 32.46 21.12 26.89
CA SER A 15 31.24 20.99 27.69
C SER A 15 30.44 19.78 27.28
N SER A 16 30.80 18.69 27.96
CA SER A 16 29.94 17.60 28.39
C SER A 16 28.48 18.01 28.59
N SER A 17 27.56 17.31 27.93
CA SER A 17 26.26 16.90 28.52
C SER A 17 25.49 16.00 27.54
N SER A 18 25.72 14.70 27.64
CA SER A 18 24.69 13.69 27.32
C SER A 18 23.84 13.43 28.58
N PRO A 19 22.73 12.68 28.52
CA PRO A 19 21.39 13.03 28.04
C PRO A 19 20.36 12.99 29.20
N PRO A 20 19.13 13.50 29.06
CA PRO A 20 18.06 13.10 29.98
C PRO A 20 17.54 11.71 29.57
N LEU A 21 17.70 10.78 30.51
CA LEU A 21 17.12 9.46 30.54
C LEU A 21 15.59 9.56 30.41
N PHE A 22 15.04 9.12 29.28
CA PHE A 22 13.61 8.85 29.20
C PHE A 22 13.33 7.58 29.99
N ASN A 23 12.71 7.76 31.15
CA ASN A 23 12.35 6.68 32.07
C ASN A 23 11.17 5.88 31.46
N PRO A 24 11.31 4.56 31.24
CA PRO A 24 10.25 3.70 30.78
C PRO A 24 9.55 3.08 31.99
N ASN A 25 8.54 3.77 32.51
CA ASN A 25 7.52 3.16 33.36
C ASN A 25 6.29 4.06 33.45
N GLU A 26 5.12 3.44 33.61
CA GLU A 26 3.77 4.02 33.71
C GLU A 26 3.02 4.25 32.39
N TYR A 27 2.59 3.14 31.78
CA TYR A 27 1.15 2.86 31.77
C TYR A 27 0.94 1.33 31.73
N ASP A 28 0.62 0.80 32.89
CA ASP A 28 -0.01 -0.51 33.04
C ASP A 28 -1.47 -0.20 33.32
N GLU A 29 -2.37 -0.50 32.39
CA GLU A 29 -3.78 -0.77 32.71
C GLU A 29 -4.35 -1.76 31.69
N GLU A 30 -4.29 -3.02 32.11
CA GLU A 30 -5.12 -4.11 31.64
C GLU A 30 -6.61 -3.78 31.85
N MET A 31 -7.35 -3.51 30.76
CA MET A 31 -8.81 -3.68 30.80
C MET A 31 -9.18 -5.08 30.34
N THR A 32 -9.33 -5.97 31.32
CA THR A 32 -9.99 -7.26 31.18
C THR A 32 -11.52 -7.06 31.22
N VAL A 33 -12.21 -7.51 30.18
CA VAL A 33 -13.65 -7.78 30.23
C VAL A 33 -13.91 -9.18 29.72
N ALA A 34 -13.96 -10.12 30.67
CA ALA A 34 -14.81 -11.30 30.56
C ALA A 34 -16.28 -10.83 30.47
N GLY A 35 -17.22 -11.49 29.83
CA GLY A 35 -17.22 -12.74 29.12
C GLY A 35 -18.69 -13.01 28.79
N LEU A 36 -18.97 -13.44 27.56
CA LEU A 36 -20.22 -14.12 27.22
C LEU A 36 -19.87 -15.35 26.40
N SER A 37 -19.68 -16.46 27.12
CA SER A 37 -20.02 -17.82 26.67
C SER A 37 -21.40 -17.79 26.02
N SER A 38 -21.77 -18.56 25.00
CA SER A 38 -21.35 -19.86 24.47
C SER A 38 -22.02 -19.89 23.07
N ARG A 39 -21.61 -20.70 22.09
CA ARG A 39 -22.21 -22.01 21.86
C ARG A 39 -21.56 -22.69 20.64
N HIS A 40 -20.91 -23.81 20.94
CA HIS A 40 -20.97 -25.13 20.27
C HIS A 40 -20.34 -25.34 18.89
N SER A 41 -19.29 -26.16 18.93
CA SER A 41 -18.67 -26.95 17.88
C SER A 41 -19.60 -28.00 17.26
N THR A 42 -19.43 -28.27 15.97
CA THR A 42 -19.32 -29.62 15.36
C THR A 42 -18.85 -29.45 13.90
N SER A 43 -17.63 -29.89 13.56
CA SER A 43 -17.36 -31.16 12.87
C SER A 43 -18.44 -31.57 11.87
N THR A 44 -18.16 -31.46 10.56
CA THR A 44 -18.29 -32.60 9.62
C THR A 44 -17.75 -32.28 8.22
N GLN A 45 -16.72 -33.04 7.85
CA GLN A 45 -16.35 -33.57 6.53
C GLN A 45 -16.98 -32.95 5.27
N HIS A 46 -16.12 -32.38 4.40
CA HIS A 46 -16.42 -32.27 2.97
C HIS A 46 -15.89 -33.51 2.24
N LYS A 47 -16.78 -34.39 1.76
CA LYS A 47 -16.49 -35.23 0.58
C LYS A 47 -17.71 -35.31 -0.34
N HIS A 48 -17.49 -34.76 -1.54
CA HIS A 48 -18.21 -34.79 -2.82
C HIS A 48 -19.60 -35.44 -2.89
N LYS A 49 -20.55 -34.78 -3.58
CA LYS A 49 -21.13 -35.23 -4.87
C LYS A 49 -22.18 -34.26 -5.40
N SER A 50 -22.38 -34.39 -6.69
CA SER A 50 -22.95 -33.45 -7.66
C SER A 50 -24.46 -33.20 -7.56
N SER A 51 -24.83 -31.96 -7.84
CA SER A 51 -25.94 -31.49 -8.69
C SER A 51 -27.43 -31.80 -8.36
N THR A 52 -28.16 -30.66 -8.18
CA THR A 52 -29.60 -30.36 -8.41
C THR A 52 -30.57 -30.39 -7.19
N PRO A 53 -31.81 -29.83 -7.24
CA PRO A 53 -32.15 -28.39 -7.29
C PRO A 53 -33.35 -27.93 -6.38
N LYS A 54 -33.66 -26.61 -6.38
CA LYS A 54 -34.92 -25.88 -5.96
C LYS A 54 -35.22 -25.81 -4.43
N SER A 55 -35.83 -24.80 -3.79
CA SER A 55 -36.47 -23.47 -4.02
C SER A 55 -36.63 -22.85 -2.60
N SER A 56 -36.44 -21.57 -2.25
CA SER A 56 -37.46 -20.52 -2.34
C SER A 56 -37.04 -19.23 -1.58
N PHE A 57 -37.28 -18.08 -2.22
CA PHE A 57 -37.51 -16.72 -1.70
C PHE A 57 -36.42 -15.95 -0.91
N ARG A 58 -35.53 -15.30 -1.67
CA ARG A 58 -35.06 -13.93 -1.36
C ARG A 58 -35.48 -13.04 -2.53
N PRO A 59 -36.09 -11.85 -2.33
CA PRO A 59 -36.54 -11.03 -3.44
C PRO A 59 -35.32 -10.55 -4.24
N LYS A 60 -35.12 -11.15 -5.42
CA LYS A 60 -34.18 -10.65 -6.42
C LYS A 60 -34.79 -9.40 -7.00
N LYS A 61 -34.22 -8.22 -6.72
CA LYS A 61 -34.52 -7.01 -7.50
C LYS A 61 -34.31 -7.32 -8.99
N ALA A 62 -35.35 -7.10 -9.77
CA ALA A 62 -35.38 -7.12 -11.23
C ALA A 62 -34.64 -5.90 -11.82
N PRO A 63 -34.70 -5.69 -13.15
CA PRO A 63 -34.19 -6.51 -14.24
C PRO A 63 -32.79 -6.01 -14.68
N SER A 64 -32.15 -6.79 -15.53
CA SER A 64 -31.00 -6.39 -16.36
C SER A 64 -31.22 -4.98 -16.94
N ARG A 65 -30.45 -4.00 -16.47
CA ARG A 65 -30.31 -2.73 -17.20
C ARG A 65 -29.87 -3.09 -18.62
N LYS A 66 -30.56 -2.51 -19.63
CA LYS A 66 -30.16 -2.64 -21.04
C LYS A 66 -28.64 -2.37 -21.14
N PRO A 67 -27.87 -3.09 -21.97
CA PRO A 67 -26.48 -2.75 -22.18
C PRO A 67 -26.41 -1.28 -22.60
N SER A 68 -25.78 -0.45 -21.77
CA SER A 68 -25.45 0.91 -22.18
C SER A 68 -24.57 0.81 -23.42
N SER A 69 -24.84 1.65 -24.42
CA SER A 69 -23.94 1.77 -25.56
C SER A 69 -22.51 1.99 -25.07
N PRO A 70 -21.50 1.37 -25.69
CA PRO A 70 -20.11 1.63 -25.37
C PRO A 70 -19.84 3.14 -25.42
N VAL A 71 -19.08 3.64 -24.46
CA VAL A 71 -18.72 5.05 -24.33
C VAL A 71 -17.27 5.22 -24.73
N GLN A 72 -17.01 6.16 -25.63
CA GLN A 72 -15.66 6.48 -26.08
C GLN A 72 -14.98 7.46 -25.11
N CYS A 73 -13.67 7.34 -24.96
CA CYS A 73 -12.87 8.32 -24.23
C CYS A 73 -12.87 9.68 -24.95
N PRO A 74 -13.22 10.78 -24.26
CA PRO A 74 -13.26 12.12 -24.85
C PRO A 74 -11.88 12.75 -25.04
N HIS A 75 -10.80 12.11 -24.58
CA HIS A 75 -9.46 12.67 -24.68
C HIS A 75 -8.93 12.59 -26.12
N GLU A 76 -8.50 13.73 -26.64
CA GLU A 76 -7.92 13.87 -27.98
C GLU A 76 -6.79 12.84 -28.20
N GLY A 77 -6.93 12.01 -29.23
CA GLY A 77 -5.94 10.98 -29.59
C GLY A 77 -6.00 9.67 -28.80
N CYS A 78 -6.93 9.49 -27.84
CA CYS A 78 -7.09 8.23 -27.12
C CYS A 78 -7.94 7.20 -27.89
N GLY A 79 -9.19 7.57 -28.20
CA GLY A 79 -10.10 6.74 -29.00
C GLY A 79 -10.57 5.42 -28.37
N GLU A 80 -10.21 5.10 -27.13
CA GLU A 80 -10.62 3.85 -26.46
C GLU A 80 -12.13 3.82 -26.16
N TRP A 81 -12.73 2.63 -26.27
CA TRP A 81 -14.16 2.41 -26.03
C TRP A 81 -14.38 1.50 -24.83
N PHE A 82 -15.32 1.88 -23.97
CA PHE A 82 -15.63 1.14 -22.75
C PHE A 82 -17.09 0.72 -22.73
N PRO A 83 -17.40 -0.52 -22.32
CA PRO A 83 -18.79 -0.98 -22.21
C PRO A 83 -19.58 -0.23 -21.13
N ARG A 84 -18.88 0.39 -20.17
CA ARG A 84 -19.47 1.09 -19.02
C ARG A 84 -18.80 2.43 -18.76
N PRO A 85 -19.56 3.48 -18.40
CA PRO A 85 -18.99 4.77 -17.99
C PRO A 85 -18.02 4.67 -16.81
N THR A 86 -18.22 3.73 -15.89
CA THR A 86 -17.33 3.51 -14.74
C THR A 86 -15.94 3.03 -15.13
N GLU A 87 -15.83 2.30 -16.25
CA GLU A 87 -14.54 1.83 -16.77
C GLU A 87 -13.83 2.95 -17.51
N LEU A 88 -14.58 3.73 -18.30
CA LEU A 88 -14.07 4.96 -18.91
C LEU A 88 -13.50 5.92 -17.86
N HIS A 89 -14.22 6.17 -16.78
CA HIS A 89 -13.75 7.09 -15.73
C HIS A 89 -12.45 6.63 -15.08
N LYS A 90 -12.28 5.31 -14.88
CA LYS A 90 -11.02 4.73 -14.38
C LYS A 90 -9.88 4.88 -15.38
N HIS A 91 -10.17 4.65 -16.66
CA HIS A 91 -9.21 4.86 -17.74
C HIS A 91 -8.76 6.32 -17.79
N GLU A 92 -9.70 7.27 -17.77
CA GLU A 92 -9.41 8.71 -17.82
C GLU A 92 -8.49 9.14 -16.66
N HIS A 93 -8.79 8.69 -15.44
CA HIS A 93 -7.96 8.98 -14.28
C HIS A 93 -6.55 8.40 -14.39
N LYS A 94 -6.42 7.21 -15.00
CA LYS A 94 -5.17 6.48 -15.06
C LYS A 94 -4.27 6.92 -16.22
N GLU A 95 -4.84 7.15 -17.40
CA GLU A 95 -4.10 7.41 -18.64
C GLU A 95 -4.00 8.91 -18.95
N HIS A 96 -5.02 9.71 -18.58
CA HIS A 96 -5.08 11.12 -18.97
C HIS A 96 -4.85 12.10 -17.82
N ASN A 97 -5.13 11.70 -16.57
CA ASN A 97 -4.94 12.55 -15.40
C ASN A 97 -4.00 11.97 -14.31
N PRO A 98 -2.77 11.51 -14.65
CA PRO A 98 -1.77 11.16 -13.65
C PRO A 98 -1.20 12.44 -13.02
N HIS A 99 -1.62 12.74 -11.79
CA HIS A 99 -1.28 13.98 -11.10
C HIS A 99 -0.28 13.81 -9.95
N ILE A 100 0.05 12.58 -9.56
CA ILE A 100 0.98 12.30 -8.45
C ILE A 100 2.39 12.11 -9.01
N PRO A 101 3.32 13.08 -8.85
CA PRO A 101 4.69 12.94 -9.34
C PRO A 101 5.51 11.98 -8.48
N CYS A 102 6.57 11.42 -9.07
CA CYS A 102 7.61 10.73 -8.31
C CYS A 102 8.37 11.71 -7.39
N PRO A 103 8.54 11.41 -6.09
CA PRO A 103 9.18 12.31 -5.12
C PRO A 103 10.69 12.52 -5.40
N VAL A 104 11.36 11.55 -6.03
CA VAL A 104 12.80 11.59 -6.34
C VAL A 104 13.18 12.80 -7.19
N ARG A 105 12.27 13.25 -8.06
CA ARG A 105 12.49 14.43 -8.92
C ARG A 105 12.83 15.69 -8.11
N SER A 106 12.29 15.79 -6.90
CA SER A 106 12.35 17.01 -6.10
C SER A 106 13.50 16.99 -5.09
N THR A 107 14.08 15.82 -4.81
CA THR A 107 15.03 15.62 -3.72
C THR A 107 16.46 15.43 -4.20
N ASP A 108 16.68 14.73 -5.32
CA ASP A 108 18.02 14.47 -5.84
C ASP A 108 18.23 15.13 -7.23
N PRO A 109 19.05 16.19 -7.33
CA PRO A 109 19.33 16.85 -8.60
C PRO A 109 20.10 15.97 -9.61
N ARG A 110 20.69 14.85 -9.17
CA ARG A 110 21.38 13.89 -10.04
C ARG A 110 20.41 12.91 -10.70
N VAL A 111 19.19 12.79 -10.20
CA VAL A 111 18.19 11.83 -10.69
C VAL A 111 16.94 12.54 -11.20
N THR A 112 16.85 12.69 -12.52
CA THR A 112 15.67 13.26 -13.17
C THR A 112 14.60 12.19 -13.40
N CYS A 113 13.65 12.05 -12.47
CA CYS A 113 12.48 11.20 -12.66
C CYS A 113 11.23 12.01 -13.02
N SER A 114 10.74 11.87 -14.25
CA SER A 114 9.55 12.60 -14.73
C SER A 114 8.25 11.78 -14.69
N LYS A 115 8.24 10.62 -14.04
CA LYS A 115 7.06 9.75 -13.99
C LYS A 115 5.99 10.32 -13.07
N LYS A 116 4.74 10.22 -13.51
CA LYS A 116 3.54 10.56 -12.74
C LYS A 116 2.60 9.36 -12.67
N PHE A 117 1.85 9.28 -11.59
CA PHE A 117 0.92 8.19 -11.29
C PHE A 117 -0.43 8.77 -10.90
N TYR A 118 -1.47 7.95 -11.03
CA TYR A 118 -2.81 8.33 -10.57
C TYR A 118 -3.08 7.89 -9.12
N THR A 119 -2.34 6.91 -8.60
CA THR A 119 -2.40 6.48 -7.18
C THR A 119 -1.04 6.52 -6.49
N LYS A 120 -1.07 6.77 -5.17
CA LYS A 120 0.13 6.66 -4.32
C LYS A 120 0.72 5.24 -4.33
N LYS A 121 -0.11 4.19 -4.31
CA LYS A 121 0.36 2.78 -4.32
C LYS A 121 1.20 2.48 -5.58
N ASP A 122 0.78 2.95 -6.75
CA ASP A 122 1.54 2.77 -7.98
C ASP A 122 2.84 3.60 -7.99
N MET A 123 2.79 4.81 -7.45
CA MET A 123 3.98 5.66 -7.27
C MET A 123 5.01 5.00 -6.34
N TYR A 124 4.60 4.53 -5.16
CA TYR A 124 5.49 3.84 -4.23
C TYR A 124 6.11 2.60 -4.85
N ARG A 125 5.31 1.82 -5.61
CA ARG A 125 5.82 0.67 -6.36
C ARG A 125 6.90 1.08 -7.36
N HIS A 126 6.70 2.18 -8.08
CA HIS A 126 7.70 2.69 -9.00
C HIS A 126 8.97 3.14 -8.29
N VAL A 127 8.85 3.88 -7.18
CA VAL A 127 9.99 4.35 -6.39
C VAL A 127 10.80 3.14 -5.91
N ARG A 128 10.16 2.12 -5.34
CA ARG A 128 10.82 0.90 -4.87
C ARG A 128 11.57 0.13 -5.96
N THR A 129 11.07 0.11 -7.20
CA THR A 129 11.71 -0.65 -8.29
C THR A 129 12.72 0.15 -9.11
N THR A 130 12.50 1.45 -9.27
CA THR A 130 13.31 2.32 -10.13
C THR A 130 14.33 3.13 -9.33
N HIS A 131 14.03 3.39 -8.06
CA HIS A 131 14.83 4.20 -7.16
C HIS A 131 15.04 3.47 -5.81
N PRO A 132 15.64 2.26 -5.82
CA PRO A 132 15.77 1.44 -4.61
C PRO A 132 16.54 2.18 -3.50
N ARG A 133 17.63 2.88 -3.85
CA ARG A 133 18.41 3.68 -2.89
C ARG A 133 17.59 4.78 -2.20
N PHE A 134 16.64 5.38 -2.92
CA PHE A 134 15.75 6.38 -2.33
C PHE A 134 14.68 5.73 -1.46
N ALA A 135 14.19 4.55 -1.86
CA ALA A 135 13.16 3.82 -1.14
C ALA A 135 13.65 3.18 0.18
N GLU A 136 14.93 2.83 0.25
CA GLU A 136 15.57 2.24 1.44
C GLU A 136 15.85 3.27 2.56
N ASP A 137 15.90 4.55 2.22
CA ASP A 137 16.15 5.62 3.20
C ASP A 137 14.87 5.89 4.01
N PRO A 138 14.90 5.68 5.34
CA PRO A 138 13.75 5.90 6.21
C PRO A 138 13.24 7.35 6.21
N ALA A 139 14.07 8.33 5.82
CA ALA A 139 13.68 9.73 5.77
C ALA A 139 12.66 10.05 4.66
N ASN A 140 12.46 9.15 3.69
CA ASN A 140 11.60 9.38 2.53
C ASN A 140 10.16 8.86 2.68
N ASP A 141 9.80 8.31 3.86
CA ASP A 141 8.45 7.82 4.19
C ASP A 141 7.84 6.91 3.12
N ILE A 142 8.66 6.05 2.50
CA ILE A 142 8.20 5.08 1.50
C ILE A 142 7.82 3.79 2.23
N PRO A 143 6.53 3.41 2.29
CA PRO A 143 6.15 2.19 2.99
C PRO A 143 6.78 0.97 2.33
N GLU A 144 7.32 0.08 3.15
CA GLU A 144 7.65 -1.28 2.74
C GLU A 144 6.38 -1.98 2.22
N ASP A 145 6.55 -2.93 1.30
CA ASP A 145 5.45 -3.65 0.68
C ASP A 145 5.67 -5.14 0.79
N GLY A 146 4.58 -5.86 1.03
CA GLY A 146 4.63 -7.27 1.33
C GLY A 146 4.85 -7.55 2.79
N GLY A 147 5.53 -8.65 3.06
CA GLY A 147 5.76 -9.13 4.41
C GLY A 147 5.99 -10.64 4.46
N VAL A 148 6.23 -11.11 5.67
CA VAL A 148 6.44 -12.53 5.97
C VAL A 148 5.08 -13.20 6.18
N CYS A 149 4.88 -14.36 5.57
CA CYS A 149 3.72 -15.18 5.87
C CYS A 149 3.76 -15.67 7.33
N PRO A 150 2.70 -15.44 8.14
CA PRO A 150 2.68 -15.88 9.54
C PRO A 150 2.56 -17.41 9.70
N VAL A 151 2.12 -18.12 8.67
CA VAL A 151 1.89 -19.58 8.72
C VAL A 151 3.10 -20.38 8.24
N CYS A 152 3.79 -19.92 7.20
CA CYS A 152 4.91 -20.65 6.60
C CYS A 152 6.23 -19.88 6.54
N GLY A 153 6.29 -18.63 7.04
CA GLY A 153 7.53 -17.85 7.13
C GLY A 153 8.09 -17.35 5.80
N ILE A 154 7.41 -17.59 4.67
CA ILE A 154 7.89 -17.13 3.36
C ILE A 154 7.78 -15.61 3.26
N MET A 155 8.87 -14.95 2.89
CA MET A 155 8.89 -13.51 2.58
C MET A 155 8.29 -13.26 1.19
N VAL A 156 7.20 -12.51 1.14
CA VAL A 156 6.53 -12.14 -0.10
C VAL A 156 6.72 -10.65 -0.33
N LYS A 157 7.29 -10.26 -1.48
CA LYS A 157 7.63 -8.86 -1.82
C LYS A 157 6.45 -7.88 -2.00
N ARG A 158 5.20 -8.35 -1.95
CA ARG A 158 3.98 -7.56 -2.20
C ARG A 158 2.80 -8.01 -1.36
N ASP A 159 2.03 -7.06 -0.88
CA ASP A 159 0.80 -7.26 -0.09
C ASP A 159 -0.24 -8.14 -0.80
N ASP A 160 -0.52 -7.85 -2.07
CA ASP A 160 -1.52 -8.57 -2.87
C ASP A 160 -1.10 -10.03 -3.09
N ASN A 161 0.20 -10.25 -3.24
CA ASN A 161 0.76 -11.58 -3.39
C ASN A 161 0.71 -12.33 -2.07
N LEU A 162 0.94 -11.66 -0.93
CA LEU A 162 0.81 -12.25 0.39
C LEU A 162 -0.64 -12.67 0.67
N ARG A 163 -1.60 -11.79 0.38
CA ARG A 163 -3.04 -12.08 0.50
C ARG A 163 -3.46 -13.26 -0.38
N ARG A 164 -3.00 -13.29 -1.64
CA ARG A 164 -3.26 -14.40 -2.56
C ARG A 164 -2.55 -15.68 -2.11
N HIS A 165 -1.35 -15.58 -1.55
CA HIS A 165 -0.59 -16.69 -1.00
C HIS A 165 -1.34 -17.29 0.20
N MET A 166 -1.85 -16.48 1.13
CA MET A 166 -2.72 -16.93 2.23
C MET A 166 -3.95 -17.67 1.70
N LEU A 167 -4.66 -17.07 0.74
CA LEU A 167 -5.88 -17.65 0.18
C LEU A 167 -5.64 -18.93 -0.63
N LYS A 168 -4.43 -19.16 -1.16
CA LYS A 168 -4.14 -20.36 -1.95
C LYS A 168 -3.50 -21.47 -1.11
N GLN A 169 -2.54 -21.11 -0.26
CA GLN A 169 -1.71 -22.07 0.49
C GLN A 169 -2.24 -22.33 1.91
N HIS A 170 -3.04 -21.43 2.48
CA HIS A 170 -3.52 -21.51 3.86
C HIS A 170 -5.03 -21.32 3.99
N LYS A 171 -5.81 -21.81 3.01
CA LYS A 171 -7.28 -21.80 3.09
C LYS A 171 -7.75 -22.37 4.42
N GLY A 172 -8.36 -21.53 5.27
CA GLY A 172 -8.92 -21.93 6.57
C GLY A 172 -7.97 -21.90 7.77
N LYS A 173 -6.80 -21.23 7.68
CA LYS A 173 -5.85 -21.04 8.80
C LYS A 173 -5.58 -19.57 9.15
N THR A 174 -6.54 -18.70 8.83
CA THR A 174 -6.56 -17.29 9.26
C THR A 174 -7.33 -17.14 10.55
#